data_AF-A0A6M0BVS8-F1
#
_entry.id   AF-A0A6M0BVS8-F1
#
_cell.length_a   1.000
_cell.length_b   1.000
_cell.length_c   1.000
_cell.angle_alpha   90.00
_cell.angle_beta   90.00
_cell.angle_gamma   90.00
#
_symmetry.space_group_name_H-M   'P 1'
#
loop_
_entity.id
_entity.type
_entity.pdbx_description
1 polymer ?
#
loop_
_entity_poly.entity_id
_entity_poly.type
_entity_poly.pdbx_seq_one_letter_code
_entity_poly.pdbx_strand_id
1 'polypeptide(L)' 'MKEELSILIQAQYPLIYLLTPEEERSEQAIAAIAQTKPQRKVFVWTVTHGIVEYGQARQTTQH' A
#
# COMPACT_ATOMS: atom_id res chain seq x y z
N MET A 1 -5.35 10.88 -9.06
CA MET A 1 -4.81 9.63 -8.47
C MET A 1 -5.41 9.29 -7.11
N LYS A 2 -5.26 10.13 -6.07
CA LYS A 2 -5.75 9.80 -4.71
C LYS A 2 -7.27 9.53 -4.64
N GLU A 3 -8.09 10.31 -5.33
CA GLU A 3 -9.56 10.14 -5.32
C GLU A 3 -10.01 8.85 -5.98
N GLU A 4 -9.51 8.55 -7.18
CA GLU A 4 -9.82 7.32 -7.91
C GLU A 4 -9.36 6.08 -7.14
N LEU A 5 -8.16 6.11 -6.57
CA LEU A 5 -7.64 5.03 -5.73
C LEU A 5 -8.49 4.83 -4.46
N SER A 6 -8.97 5.92 -3.87
CA SER A 6 -9.88 5.88 -2.72
C SER A 6 -11.20 5.18 -3.07
N ILE A 7 -11.80 5.54 -4.22
CA ILE A 7 -13.03 4.91 -4.71
C ILE A 7 -12.82 3.40 -4.92
N LEU A 8 -11.74 3.01 -5.59
CA LEU A 8 -11.47 1.60 -5.88
C LEU A 8 -11.22 0.77 -4.60
N ILE A 9 -10.47 1.31 -3.64
CA ILE A 9 -10.21 0.65 -2.35
C ILE A 9 -11.50 0.54 -1.53
N GLN A 10 -12.33 1.58 -1.50
CA GLN A 10 -13.61 1.57 -0.77
C GLN A 10 -14.63 0.60 -1.39
N ALA A 11 -14.63 0.49 -2.71
CA ALA A 11 -15.43 -0.50 -3.45
C ALA A 11 -14.97 -1.95 -3.24
N GLN A 12 -13.85 -2.17 -2.52
CA GLN A 12 -13.30 -3.49 -2.20
C GLN A 12 -12.98 -4.31 -3.46
N TYR A 13 -12.47 -3.66 -4.51
CA TYR A 13 -11.98 -4.40 -5.67
C TYR A 13 -10.84 -5.36 -5.25
N PRO A 14 -10.89 -6.63 -5.68
CA PRO A 14 -9.98 -7.66 -5.18
C PRO A 14 -8.53 -7.52 -5.69
N LEU A 15 -8.33 -6.86 -6.84
CA LEU A 15 -7.01 -6.63 -7.44
C LEU A 15 -7.04 -5.30 -8.20
N ILE A 16 -6.08 -4.43 -7.93
CA ILE A 16 -5.89 -3.16 -8.62
C ILE A 16 -4.47 -3.15 -9.17
N TYR A 17 -4.33 -3.04 -10.49
CA TYR A 17 -3.03 -2.89 -11.14
C TYR A 17 -2.72 -1.41 -11.34
N LEU A 18 -1.62 -0.94 -10.76
CA LEU A 18 -1.19 0.46 -10.82
C LEU A 18 0.18 0.54 -11.49
N LEU A 19 0.25 1.20 -12.65
CA LEU A 19 1.52 1.50 -13.32
C LEU A 19 1.93 2.93 -12.98
N THR A 20 3.00 3.08 -12.19
CA THR A 20 3.51 4.38 -11.76
C THR A 20 5.00 4.31 -11.48
N PRO A 21 5.79 5.33 -11.88
CA PRO A 21 7.19 5.44 -11.47
C PRO A 21 7.33 5.96 -10.03
N GLU A 22 6.24 6.44 -9.41
CA GLU A 22 6.23 7.01 -8.06
C GLU A 22 5.73 5.99 -7.03
N GLU A 23 6.45 4.88 -6.86
CA GLU A 23 6.07 3.78 -5.96
C GLU A 23 5.80 4.29 -4.53
N GLU A 24 6.75 5.00 -3.92
CA GLU A 24 6.66 5.47 -2.53
C GLU A 24 5.44 6.39 -2.29
N ARG A 25 5.19 7.34 -3.19
CA ARG A 25 4.02 8.24 -3.08
C ARG A 25 2.70 7.47 -3.20
N SER A 26 2.69 6.39 -3.96
CA SER A 26 1.52 5.54 -4.15
C SER A 26 1.25 4.72 -2.88
N GLU A 27 2.28 4.11 -2.29
CA GLU A 27 2.15 3.41 -1.01
C GLU A 27 1.63 4.33 0.11
N GLN A 28 2.19 5.55 0.21
CA GLN A 28 1.74 6.56 1.18
C GLN A 28 0.27 6.93 1.00
N ALA A 29 -0.19 7.08 -0.25
CA ALA A 29 -1.59 7.37 -0.55
C ALA A 29 -2.52 6.21 -0.14
N ILE A 30 -2.14 4.97 -0.44
CA ILE A 30 -2.90 3.77 -0.04
C ILE A 30 -3.00 3.69 1.48
N ALA A 31 -1.88 3.89 2.19
CA ALA A 31 -1.85 3.89 3.63
C ALA A 31 -2.76 4.97 4.23
N ALA A 32 -2.73 6.19 3.69
CA ALA A 32 -3.61 7.26 4.14
C ALA A 32 -5.10 6.91 3.93
N ILE A 33 -5.45 6.32 2.79
CA ILE A 33 -6.82 5.88 2.48
C ILE A 33 -7.24 4.76 3.45
N ALA A 34 -6.37 3.80 3.74
CA ALA A 34 -6.64 2.69 4.64
C ALA A 34 -6.92 3.12 6.08
N GLN A 35 -6.41 4.27 6.50
CA GLN A 35 -6.71 4.87 7.81
C GLN A 35 -8.09 5.55 7.87
N THR A 36 -8.80 5.65 6.73
CA THR A 36 -10.19 6.11 6.69
C THR A 36 -11.12 5.00 7.18
N LYS A 37 -12.15 5.33 7.98
CA LYS A 37 -13.03 4.33 8.63
C LYS A 37 -13.73 3.40 7.61
N PRO A 38 -13.79 2.08 7.84
CA PRO A 38 -13.08 1.34 8.90
C PRO A 38 -11.58 1.30 8.64
N GLN A 39 -10.78 1.50 9.70
CA GLN A 39 -9.32 1.45 9.61
C GLN A 39 -8.86 0.05 9.22
N ARG A 40 -7.94 -0.03 8.26
CA ARG A 40 -7.37 -1.28 7.73
C ARG A 40 -5.86 -1.27 7.90
N LYS A 41 -5.31 -2.41 8.30
CA LYS A 41 -3.86 -2.63 8.22
C LYS A 41 -3.44 -2.73 6.78
N VAL A 42 -2.29 -2.17 6.45
CA VAL A 42 -1.69 -2.24 5.11
C VAL A 42 -0.45 -3.09 5.21
N PHE A 43 -0.32 -4.05 4.31
CA PHE A 43 0.87 -4.86 4.15
C PHE A 43 1.44 -4.62 2.76
N VAL A 44 2.76 -4.54 2.67
CA VAL A 44 3.49 -4.42 1.41
C VAL A 44 4.24 -5.72 1.17
N TRP A 45 4.18 -6.22 -0.05
CA TRP A 45 5.01 -7.32 -0.49
C TRP A 45 5.96 -6.85 -1.58
N THR A 46 7.24 -7.15 -1.40
CA THR A 46 8.24 -6.97 -2.45
C THR A 46 9.04 -8.25 -2.61
N VAL A 47 9.62 -8.46 -3.79
CA VAL A 47 10.48 -9.62 -4.05
C VAL A 47 11.68 -9.65 -3.09
N THR A 48 12.19 -8.48 -2.69
CA THR A 48 13.40 -8.35 -1.87
C THR A 48 13.16 -8.47 -0.37
N HIS A 49 11.96 -8.12 0.12
CA HIS A 49 11.68 -8.07 1.56
C HIS A 49 10.53 -8.99 2.02
N GLY A 50 9.84 -9.66 1.09
CA GLY A 50 8.65 -10.43 1.44
C GLY A 50 7.51 -9.54 1.92
N ILE A 51 6.60 -10.09 2.74
CA ILE A 51 5.44 -9.37 3.29
C ILE A 51 5.86 -8.63 4.58
N VAL A 52 5.64 -7.33 4.62
CA VAL A 52 5.88 -6.48 5.80
C VAL A 52 4.68 -5.58 6.08
N GLU A 53 4.42 -5.24 7.34
CA GLU A 53 3.40 -4.23 7.68
C GLU A 53 3.90 -2.84 7.28
N TYR A 54 3.07 -2.08 6.57
CA TYR A 54 3.42 -0.75 6.09
C TYR A 54 3.76 0.18 7.26
N GLY A 55 4.92 0.83 7.20
CA GLY A 55 5.42 1.71 8.26
C GLY A 55 6.29 1.03 9.33
N GLN A 56 6.42 -0.30 9.31
CA GLN A 56 7.52 -0.95 10.04
C GLN A 56 8.83 -0.73 9.28
N ALA A 57 9.91 -0.48 10.02
CA ALA A 57 11.23 -0.35 9.44
C ALA A 57 11.55 -1.63 8.64
N ARG A 58 11.82 -1.48 7.34
CA ARG A 58 12.30 -2.56 6.48
C ARG A 58 13.58 -3.08 7.11
N GLN A 59 13.51 -4.18 7.86
CA GLN A 59 14.71 -4.81 8.38
C GLN A 59 15.42 -5.41 7.17
N THR A 60 16.48 -4.75 6.74
CA THR A 60 17.40 -5.28 5.74
C THR A 60 17.99 -6.55 6.35
N THR A 61 17.51 -7.72 5.95
CA THR A 61 18.24 -8.95 6.20
C THR A 61 19.52 -8.85 5.36
N GLN A 62 20.60 -8.40 5.99
CA GLN A 62 21.94 -8.51 5.41
C GLN A 62 22.23 -10.01 5.29
N HIS A 63 22.34 -10.49 4.06
CA HIS A 63 22.95 -11.76 3.72
C HIS A 63 24.40 -11.53 3.30
#